data_AF-A0A7S3U1N5-F1
#
_entry.id   AF-A0A7S3U1N5-F1
#
_cell.length_a   1.000
_cell.length_b   1.000
_cell.length_c   1.000
_cell.angle_alpha   90.00
_cell.angle_beta   90.00
_cell.angle_gamma   90.00
#
_symmetry.space_group_name_H-M   'P 1'
#
loop_
_entity.id
_entity.type
_entity.pdbx_description
1 polymer ?
#
loop_
_entity_poly.entity_id
_entity_poly.type
_entity_poly.pdbx_seq_one_letter_code
_entity_poly.pdbx_strand_id
1 'polypeptide(L)'
;GEGGEGGEGWRRSLVAAQAARGYDDELEAWWVPDVGLESSPLYLALRATLVGEAELEGHLAADAADPADALRQPIAREAAVRERLASLFERHLRGYACSAEQAARGLQGGLLSAAEEAATRLVHFEQHLLLAHLRSLPRS
;
A
#
# COMPACT_ATOMS: atom_id res chain seq x y z
N GLY A 1 9.10 -23.03 30.06
CA GLY A 1 8.36 -21.77 30.27
C GLY A 1 7.84 -21.33 28.94
N GLU A 2 6.59 -21.67 28.65
CA GLU A 2 5.88 -21.28 27.43
C GLU A 2 5.29 -19.88 27.66
N GLY A 3 5.60 -18.93 26.79
CA GLY A 3 5.15 -17.54 26.96
C GLY A 3 5.78 -16.61 25.93
N GLY A 4 5.39 -16.73 24.66
CA GLY A 4 5.91 -15.84 23.61
C GLY A 4 4.97 -15.59 22.42
N GLU A 5 3.97 -16.44 22.17
CA GLU A 5 3.20 -16.37 20.91
C GLU A 5 1.85 -15.64 21.01
N GLY A 6 1.42 -15.23 22.22
CA GLY A 6 0.08 -14.67 22.46
C GLY A 6 -0.07 -13.16 22.22
N GLY A 7 1.00 -12.37 22.30
CA GLY A 7 0.89 -10.90 22.38
C GLY A 7 0.62 -10.16 21.07
N GLU A 8 0.96 -10.74 19.91
CA GLU A 8 0.83 -10.07 18.60
C GLU A 8 -0.23 -10.69 17.68
N GLY A 9 -1.01 -11.65 18.18
CA GLY A 9 -2.06 -12.33 17.40
C GLY A 9 -3.12 -11.36 16.85
N TRP A 10 -3.49 -10.35 17.64
CA TRP A 10 -4.43 -9.30 17.23
C TRP A 10 -3.88 -8.48 16.07
N ARG A 11 -2.57 -8.16 16.09
CA ARG A 11 -1.92 -7.37 15.05
C ARG A 11 -1.88 -8.10 13.71
N ARG A 12 -1.51 -9.39 13.73
CA ARG A 12 -1.53 -10.23 12.53
C ARG A 12 -2.94 -10.34 11.95
N SER A 13 -3.95 -10.46 12.81
CA SER A 13 -5.35 -10.52 12.41
C SER A 13 -5.80 -9.21 11.74
N LEU A 14 -5.38 -8.05 12.25
CA LEU A 14 -5.65 -6.76 11.63
C LEU A 14 -4.99 -6.60 10.27
N VAL A 15 -3.73 -6.99 10.13
CA VAL A 15 -3.03 -6.96 8.85
C VAL A 15 -3.75 -7.86 7.84
N ALA A 16 -4.13 -9.08 8.24
CA ALA A 16 -4.88 -10.00 7.41
C ALA A 16 -6.26 -9.46 7.01
N ALA A 17 -6.97 -8.79 7.93
CA ALA A 17 -8.25 -8.16 7.63
C ALA A 17 -8.13 -7.02 6.60
N GLN A 18 -7.04 -6.23 6.65
CA GLN A 18 -6.78 -5.21 5.63
C GLN A 18 -6.36 -5.84 4.29
N ALA A 19 -5.59 -6.93 4.32
CA ALA A 19 -5.25 -7.69 3.12
C ALA A 19 -6.50 -8.21 2.42
N ALA A 20 -7.42 -8.86 3.14
CA ALA A 20 -8.68 -9.33 2.58
C ALA A 20 -9.56 -8.21 1.95
N ARG A 21 -9.31 -6.93 2.28
CA ARG A 21 -10.07 -5.79 1.75
C ARG A 21 -9.48 -5.16 0.48
N GLY A 22 -8.19 -5.35 0.21
CA GLY A 22 -7.53 -4.66 -0.90
C GLY A 22 -6.42 -5.44 -1.60
N TYR A 23 -6.20 -6.68 -1.22
CA TYR A 23 -5.36 -7.63 -1.93
C TYR A 23 -6.21 -8.47 -2.86
N ASP A 24 -5.80 -8.53 -4.11
CA ASP A 24 -6.33 -9.44 -5.12
C ASP A 24 -5.45 -10.69 -5.13
N ASP A 25 -6.01 -11.82 -4.70
CA ASP A 25 -5.31 -13.11 -4.64
C ASP A 25 -5.02 -13.69 -6.03
N GLU A 26 -5.82 -13.36 -7.05
CA GLU A 26 -5.61 -13.86 -8.43
C GLU A 26 -4.42 -13.16 -9.09
N LEU A 27 -4.30 -11.86 -8.84
CA LEU A 27 -3.23 -11.01 -9.39
C LEU A 27 -2.03 -10.87 -8.45
N GLU A 28 -2.12 -11.46 -7.25
CA GLU A 28 -1.19 -11.29 -6.14
C GLU A 28 -0.82 -9.82 -5.88
N ALA A 29 -1.78 -8.90 -6.04
CA ALA A 29 -1.54 -7.47 -6.11
C ALA A 29 -2.37 -6.67 -5.10
N TRP A 30 -1.81 -5.56 -4.61
CA TRP A 30 -2.53 -4.60 -3.78
C TRP A 30 -3.09 -3.45 -4.62
N TRP A 31 -4.36 -3.12 -4.40
CA TRP A 31 -4.96 -1.96 -5.03
C TRP A 31 -4.41 -0.66 -4.42
N VAL A 32 -3.87 0.21 -5.27
CA VAL A 32 -3.41 1.56 -4.91
C VAL A 32 -4.34 2.56 -5.60
N PRO A 33 -5.07 3.41 -4.86
CA PRO A 33 -5.98 4.38 -5.47
C PRO A 33 -5.21 5.54 -6.08
N ASP A 34 -5.81 6.25 -7.05
CA ASP A 34 -5.24 7.47 -7.62
C ASP A 34 -5.15 8.62 -6.61
N VAL A 35 -6.06 8.67 -5.63
CA VAL A 35 -6.18 9.70 -4.60
C VAL A 35 -6.54 9.10 -3.24
N GLY A 36 -6.22 9.81 -2.15
CA GLY A 36 -6.60 9.37 -0.80
C GLY A 36 -5.86 8.12 -0.33
N LEU A 37 -4.55 8.07 -0.54
CA LEU A 37 -3.67 6.93 -0.24
C LEU A 37 -3.81 6.45 1.22
N GLU A 38 -4.05 7.36 2.15
CA GLU A 38 -4.29 7.11 3.58
C GLU A 38 -5.52 6.23 3.86
N SER A 39 -6.45 6.16 2.90
CA SER A 39 -7.63 5.30 2.96
C SER A 39 -7.42 3.95 2.28
N SER A 40 -6.29 3.75 1.58
CA SER A 40 -6.00 2.50 0.89
C SER A 40 -5.78 1.36 1.88
N PRO A 41 -6.28 0.14 1.59
CA PRO A 41 -6.04 -1.02 2.44
C PRO A 41 -4.55 -1.29 2.70
N LEU A 42 -3.65 -0.99 1.75
CA LEU A 42 -2.21 -1.11 1.95
C LEU A 42 -1.70 -0.14 3.04
N TYR A 43 -2.15 1.12 3.03
CA TYR A 43 -1.78 2.10 4.06
C TYR A 43 -2.32 1.68 5.43
N LEU A 44 -3.56 1.21 5.49
CA LEU A 44 -4.18 0.73 6.72
C LEU A 44 -3.49 -0.55 7.24
N ALA A 45 -3.06 -1.46 6.36
CA ALA A 45 -2.27 -2.62 6.74
C ALA A 45 -0.92 -2.19 7.35
N LEU A 46 -0.26 -1.18 6.79
CA LEU A 46 0.96 -0.62 7.37
C LEU A 46 0.72 0.02 8.74
N ARG A 47 -0.40 0.75 8.92
CA ARG A 47 -0.82 1.22 10.25
C ARG A 47 -0.98 0.07 11.22
N ALA A 48 -1.62 -1.03 10.82
CA ALA A 48 -1.74 -2.22 11.67
C ALA A 48 -0.37 -2.74 12.13
N THR A 49 0.66 -2.71 11.27
CA THR A 49 2.01 -3.14 11.67
C THR A 49 2.69 -2.25 12.70
N LEU A 50 2.19 -1.04 12.94
CA LEU A 50 2.84 0.02 13.72
C LEU A 50 2.02 0.56 14.89
N VAL A 51 0.69 0.37 14.89
CA VAL A 51 -0.22 0.87 15.92
C VAL A 51 0.07 0.22 17.27
N GLY A 52 -0.02 1.03 18.33
CA GLY A 52 0.04 0.56 19.71
C GLY A 52 -1.31 -0.01 20.17
N GLU A 53 -1.29 -0.99 21.08
CA GLU A 53 -2.52 -1.61 21.59
C GLU A 53 -3.45 -0.60 22.28
N ALA A 54 -2.92 0.20 23.20
CA ALA A 54 -3.69 1.25 23.89
C ALA A 54 -4.25 2.34 22.94
N GLU A 55 -3.52 2.63 21.85
CA GLU A 55 -3.97 3.57 20.82
C GLU A 55 -5.15 2.99 20.03
N LEU A 56 -5.05 1.72 19.63
CA LEU A 56 -6.14 1.01 18.97
C LEU A 56 -7.38 0.88 19.86
N GLU A 57 -7.21 0.56 21.14
CA GLU A 57 -8.30 0.53 22.12
C GLU A 57 -9.00 1.88 22.24
N GLY A 58 -8.22 2.98 22.24
CA GLY A 58 -8.75 4.34 22.21
C GLY A 58 -9.60 4.62 20.96
N HIS A 59 -9.14 4.21 19.78
CA HIS A 59 -9.90 4.38 18.53
C HIS A 59 -11.20 3.56 18.52
N LEU A 60 -11.16 2.33 19.05
CA LEU A 60 -12.32 1.46 19.20
C LEU A 60 -13.37 2.05 20.14
N ALA A 61 -12.94 2.57 21.27
CA ALA A 61 -13.83 3.21 22.24
C ALA A 61 -14.47 4.51 21.72
N ALA A 62 -13.79 5.20 20.79
CA ALA A 62 -14.25 6.47 20.24
C ALA A 62 -15.38 6.31 19.21
N ASP A 63 -15.26 5.39 18.24
CA ASP A 63 -16.29 5.27 17.17
C ASP A 63 -16.15 4.06 16.23
N ALA A 64 -15.43 3.00 16.59
CA ALA A 64 -15.20 1.87 15.68
C ALA A 64 -15.77 0.54 16.21
N ALA A 65 -16.82 0.04 15.56
CA ALA A 65 -17.36 -1.30 15.82
C ALA A 65 -16.44 -2.43 15.33
N ASP A 66 -15.56 -2.14 14.37
CA ASP A 66 -14.59 -3.07 13.78
C ASP A 66 -13.14 -2.56 14.00
N PRO A 67 -12.25 -3.37 14.60
CA PRO A 67 -10.82 -3.07 14.74
C PRO A 67 -10.12 -2.69 13.42
N ALA A 68 -10.53 -3.24 12.29
CA ALA A 68 -9.97 -2.86 10.99
C ALA A 68 -10.40 -1.44 10.58
N ASP A 69 -11.59 -1.01 10.96
CA ASP A 69 -12.10 0.33 10.68
C ASP A 69 -11.49 1.40 11.59
N ALA A 70 -11.11 1.02 12.82
CA ALA A 70 -10.38 1.88 13.76
C ALA A 70 -9.06 2.42 13.17
N LEU A 71 -8.43 1.68 12.25
CA LEU A 71 -7.19 2.09 11.58
C LEU A 71 -7.36 3.25 10.61
N ARG A 72 -8.60 3.65 10.25
CA ARG A 72 -8.83 4.87 9.46
C ARG A 72 -8.44 6.13 10.24
N GLN A 73 -8.49 6.07 11.56
CA GLN A 73 -7.99 7.13 12.43
C GLN A 73 -6.44 7.18 12.37
N PRO A 74 -5.82 8.38 12.31
CA PRO A 74 -4.36 8.51 12.33
C PRO A 74 -3.74 7.90 13.59
N ILE A 75 -2.53 7.34 13.46
CA ILE A 75 -1.75 6.80 14.58
C ILE A 75 -0.51 7.66 14.87
N ALA A 76 0.05 7.57 16.07
CA ALA A 76 1.23 8.33 16.47
C ALA A 76 2.43 8.10 15.54
N ARG A 77 2.50 6.93 14.89
CA ARG A 77 3.59 6.52 13.99
C ARG A 77 3.32 6.78 12.50
N GLU A 78 2.44 7.72 12.16
CA GLU A 78 2.13 8.09 10.77
C GLU A 78 3.38 8.35 9.89
N ALA A 79 4.42 8.99 10.43
CA ALA A 79 5.65 9.24 9.67
C ALA A 79 6.33 7.93 9.24
N ALA A 80 6.45 6.97 10.16
CA ALA A 80 7.03 5.65 9.87
C ALA A 80 6.15 4.83 8.92
N VAL A 81 4.82 5.01 8.95
CA VAL A 81 3.91 4.40 7.96
C VAL A 81 4.24 4.89 6.56
N ARG A 82 4.37 6.22 6.39
CA ARG A 82 4.69 6.84 5.10
C ARG A 82 6.08 6.44 4.59
N GLU A 83 7.08 6.39 5.45
CA GLU A 83 8.43 5.92 5.09
C GLU A 83 8.43 4.46 4.62
N ARG A 84 7.69 3.58 5.30
CA ARG A 84 7.55 2.18 4.89
C ARG A 84 6.81 2.06 3.56
N LEU A 85 5.75 2.85 3.37
CA LEU A 85 4.99 2.86 2.12
C LEU A 85 5.85 3.34 0.95
N ALA A 86 6.61 4.42 1.13
CA ALA A 86 7.56 4.91 0.14
C ALA A 86 8.59 3.82 -0.20
N SER A 87 9.15 3.16 0.80
CA SER A 87 10.11 2.06 0.61
C SER A 87 9.51 0.89 -0.20
N LEU A 88 8.23 0.56 0.02
CA LEU A 88 7.52 -0.47 -0.75
C LEU A 88 7.34 -0.05 -2.21
N PHE A 89 6.89 1.19 -2.46
CA PHE A 89 6.73 1.72 -3.82
C PHE A 89 8.05 1.81 -4.57
N GLU A 90 9.14 2.27 -3.93
CA GLU A 90 10.47 2.30 -4.54
C GLU A 90 10.99 0.89 -4.85
N ARG A 91 10.74 -0.08 -3.97
CA ARG A 91 11.10 -1.48 -4.23
C ARG A 91 10.31 -2.05 -5.41
N HIS A 92 9.01 -1.79 -5.48
CA HIS A 92 8.15 -2.23 -6.58
C HIS A 92 8.57 -1.61 -7.92
N LEU A 93 8.83 -0.29 -7.92
CA LEU A 93 9.31 0.44 -9.10
C LEU A 93 10.64 -0.12 -9.63
N ARG A 94 11.56 -0.53 -8.76
CA ARG A 94 12.82 -1.18 -9.16
C ARG A 94 12.64 -2.57 -9.77
N GLY A 95 11.48 -3.19 -9.58
CA GLY A 95 11.15 -4.50 -10.16
C GLY A 95 10.76 -4.43 -11.64
N TYR A 96 10.38 -3.27 -12.17
CA TYR A 96 10.03 -3.16 -13.59
C TYR A 96 11.28 -3.22 -14.49
N ALA A 97 11.12 -3.88 -15.63
CA ALA A 97 12.19 -4.03 -16.63
C ALA A 97 12.57 -2.70 -17.32
N CYS A 98 11.70 -1.70 -17.29
CA CYS A 98 11.93 -0.38 -17.87
C CYS A 98 11.31 0.72 -17.01
N SER A 99 11.79 1.95 -17.18
CA SER A 99 11.25 3.14 -16.52
C SER A 99 10.01 3.70 -17.25
N ALA A 100 9.27 4.58 -16.57
CA ALA A 100 8.05 5.16 -17.13
C ALA A 100 8.36 5.96 -18.40
N GLU A 101 9.48 6.67 -18.43
CA GLU A 101 9.95 7.37 -19.61
C GLU A 101 10.27 6.42 -20.77
N GLN A 102 10.87 5.26 -20.49
CA GLN A 102 11.17 4.25 -21.50
C GLN A 102 9.89 3.63 -22.05
N ALA A 103 8.93 3.30 -21.19
CA ALA A 103 7.61 2.82 -21.62
C ALA A 103 6.88 3.85 -22.49
N ALA A 104 6.89 5.13 -22.11
CA ALA A 104 6.30 6.22 -22.88
C ALA A 104 6.92 6.36 -24.27
N ARG A 105 8.26 6.26 -24.37
CA ARG A 105 8.96 6.27 -25.68
C ARG A 105 8.60 5.06 -26.53
N GLY A 106 8.45 3.88 -25.93
CA GLY A 106 8.03 2.66 -26.61
C GLY A 106 6.65 2.79 -27.27
N LEU A 107 5.69 3.40 -26.56
CA LEU A 107 4.35 3.67 -27.08
C LEU A 107 4.35 4.64 -28.28
N GLN A 108 5.28 5.60 -28.30
CA GLN A 108 5.41 6.56 -29.40
C GLN A 108 6.11 5.95 -30.64
N GLY A 109 6.83 4.83 -30.47
CA GLY A 109 7.66 4.24 -31.52
C GLY A 109 6.89 3.52 -32.64
N GLY A 110 5.61 3.19 -32.44
CA GLY A 110 4.75 2.58 -33.49
C GLY A 110 5.14 1.16 -33.93
N LEU A 111 6.03 0.48 -33.19
CA LEU A 111 6.54 -0.85 -33.51
C LEU A 111 5.87 -1.99 -32.70
N LEU A 112 5.00 -1.65 -31.75
CA LEU A 112 4.34 -2.60 -30.87
C LEU A 112 3.10 -3.20 -31.54
N SER A 113 2.87 -4.49 -31.31
CA SER A 113 1.55 -5.09 -31.53
C SER A 113 0.51 -4.48 -30.57
N ALA A 114 -0.78 -4.67 -30.88
CA ALA A 114 -1.86 -4.17 -30.02
C ALA A 114 -1.78 -4.70 -28.57
N ALA A 115 -1.35 -5.96 -28.39
CA ALA A 115 -1.20 -6.57 -27.07
C ALA A 115 -0.01 -5.96 -26.30
N GLU A 116 1.12 -5.76 -26.97
CA GLU A 116 2.30 -5.12 -26.37
C GLU A 116 2.03 -3.65 -26.03
N GLU A 117 1.27 -2.96 -26.87
CA GLU A 117 0.85 -1.59 -26.60
C GLU A 117 -0.04 -1.52 -25.35
N ALA A 118 -1.03 -2.41 -25.23
CA ALA A 118 -1.88 -2.50 -24.05
C ALA A 118 -1.09 -2.79 -22.77
N ALA A 119 -0.18 -3.77 -22.81
CA ALA A 119 0.70 -4.08 -21.68
C ALA A 119 1.61 -2.89 -21.31
N THR A 120 2.19 -2.22 -22.31
CA THR A 120 3.06 -1.06 -22.08
C THR A 120 2.28 0.13 -21.50
N ARG A 121 1.03 0.36 -21.93
CA ARG A 121 0.15 1.38 -21.34
C ARG A 121 -0.16 1.09 -19.88
N LEU A 122 -0.44 -0.17 -19.53
CA LEU A 122 -0.69 -0.58 -18.15
C LEU A 122 0.54 -0.34 -17.27
N VAL A 123 1.71 -0.83 -17.69
CA VAL A 123 2.98 -0.62 -16.96
C VAL A 123 3.29 0.86 -16.80
N HIS A 124 3.13 1.65 -17.86
CA HIS A 124 3.33 3.10 -17.79
C HIS A 124 2.38 3.76 -16.78
N PHE A 125 1.09 3.40 -16.80
CA PHE A 125 0.08 3.92 -15.89
C PHE A 125 0.44 3.61 -14.43
N GLU A 126 0.74 2.34 -14.11
CA GLU A 126 1.11 1.91 -12.76
C GLU A 126 2.34 2.65 -12.23
N GLN A 127 3.40 2.75 -13.05
CA GLN A 127 4.60 3.46 -12.65
C GLN A 127 4.34 4.95 -12.41
N HIS A 128 3.51 5.58 -13.25
CA HIS A 128 3.16 6.99 -13.08
C HIS A 128 2.37 7.22 -11.77
N LEU A 129 1.43 6.33 -11.46
CA LEU A 129 0.65 6.34 -10.23
C LEU A 129 1.56 6.24 -8.99
N LEU A 130 2.46 5.26 -8.96
CA LEU A 130 3.38 5.06 -7.83
C LEU A 130 4.35 6.23 -7.66
N LEU A 131 4.86 6.79 -8.77
CA LEU A 131 5.72 7.98 -8.74
C LEU A 131 4.96 9.24 -8.29
N ALA A 132 3.67 9.36 -8.62
CA ALA A 132 2.83 10.45 -8.12
C ALA A 132 2.68 10.36 -6.59
N HIS A 133 2.40 9.17 -6.05
CA HIS A 133 2.34 8.96 -4.59
C HIS A 133 3.67 9.20 -3.89
N LEU A 134 4.79 8.73 -4.45
CA LEU A 134 6.10 9.01 -3.87
C LEU A 134 6.42 10.50 -3.78
N ARG A 135 5.93 11.31 -4.74
CA ARG A 135 6.10 12.77 -4.71
C ARG A 135 5.18 13.46 -3.72
N SER A 136 4.03 12.89 -3.40
CA SER A 136 3.06 13.46 -2.45
C SER A 136 3.39 13.10 -0.99
N LEU A 137 4.14 12.02 -0.76
CA LEU A 137 4.58 11.65 0.58
C LEU A 137 5.65 12.64 1.09
N PRO A 138 5.47 13.24 2.30
CA PRO A 138 6.47 14.10 2.90
C PRO A 138 7.80 13.35 3.06
N ARG A 139 8.89 13.98 2.61
CA ARG A 139 10.24 13.46 2.81
C ARG A 139 10.68 13.76 4.25
N SER A 140 11.08 12.72 4.97
CA SER A 140 11.73 12.81 6.29
C SER A 140 13.11 13.46 6.19
#